data_AF-A0A7L1E993-F1
#
_entry.id   AF-A0A7L1E993-F1
#
_cell.length_a   1.000
_cell.length_b   1.000
_cell.length_c   1.000
_cell.angle_alpha   90.00
_cell.angle_beta   90.00
_cell.angle_gamma   90.00
#
_symmetry.space_group_name_H-M   'P 1'
#
loop_
_entity.id
_entity.type
_entity.pdbx_description
1 polymer ?
#
loop_
_entity_poly.entity_id
_entity_poly.type
_entity_poly.pdbx_seq_one_letter_code
_entity_poly.pdbx_strand_id
1 'polypeptide(L)'
;RKPTEVQWRYTEEGERVRVSLRSGRILPVPPQPRKDGVVPEQWVDGPKDTAEEEALAKTYRPSLKTFEEEIMDAMGIVETRRPKKSYWY
;
A
#
# COMPACT_ATOMS: atom_id res chain seq x y z
N ARG A 1 -31.83 -20.25 -11.80
CA ARG A 1 -30.36 -20.46 -11.82
C ARG A 1 -30.10 -21.96 -11.98
N LYS A 2 -29.24 -22.39 -12.91
CA LYS A 2 -28.92 -23.82 -13.12
C LYS A 2 -27.41 -24.01 -12.91
N PRO A 3 -26.94 -25.12 -12.32
CA PRO A 3 -25.51 -25.37 -12.10
C PRO A 3 -24.75 -25.33 -13.42
N THR A 4 -23.48 -24.91 -13.35
CA THR A 4 -22.54 -24.86 -14.48
C THR A 4 -21.12 -25.03 -13.95
N GLU A 5 -20.28 -25.69 -14.73
CA GLU A 5 -18.84 -25.66 -14.54
C GLU A 5 -18.27 -24.30 -14.97
N VAL A 6 -17.10 -23.98 -14.42
CA VAL A 6 -16.45 -22.67 -14.52
C VAL A 6 -14.98 -22.87 -14.86
N GLN A 7 -14.47 -22.05 -15.77
CA GLN A 7 -13.05 -22.00 -16.12
C GLN A 7 -12.49 -20.61 -15.84
N TRP A 8 -11.21 -20.54 -15.47
CA TRP A 8 -10.48 -19.27 -15.40
C TRP A 8 -9.98 -18.86 -16.78
N ARG A 9 -10.20 -17.61 -17.16
CA ARG A 9 -9.70 -16.98 -18.39
C ARG A 9 -9.22 -15.56 -18.09
N TYR A 10 -8.56 -14.95 -19.06
CA TYR A 10 -8.16 -13.54 -18.99
C TYR A 10 -9.00 -12.72 -19.97
N THR A 11 -9.39 -11.51 -19.56
CA THR A 11 -9.94 -10.50 -20.47
C THR A 11 -8.83 -9.90 -21.34
N GLU A 12 -9.19 -9.13 -22.36
CA GLU A 12 -8.21 -8.41 -23.19
C GLU A 12 -7.40 -7.38 -22.39
N GLU A 13 -7.99 -6.84 -21.32
CA GLU A 13 -7.34 -5.95 -20.35
C GLU A 13 -6.41 -6.70 -19.37
N GLY A 14 -6.33 -8.04 -19.47
CA GLY A 14 -5.47 -8.87 -18.63
C GLY A 14 -6.07 -9.25 -17.27
N GLU A 15 -7.36 -8.98 -17.03
CA GLU A 15 -8.01 -9.35 -15.78
C GLU A 15 -8.38 -10.83 -15.74
N ARG A 16 -8.07 -11.50 -14.63
CA ARG A 16 -8.39 -12.91 -14.45
C ARG A 16 -9.84 -13.09 -14.00
N VAL A 17 -10.68 -13.62 -14.88
CA VAL A 17 -12.12 -13.78 -14.66
C VAL A 17 -12.56 -15.24 -14.70
N ARG A 18 -13.68 -15.53 -14.03
CA ARG A 18 -14.36 -16.82 -14.07
C ARG A 18 -15.41 -16.81 -15.16
N VAL A 19 -15.37 -17.77 -16.07
CA VAL A 19 -16.29 -17.86 -17.21
C VAL A 19 -17.09 -19.16 -17.15
N SER A 20 -18.40 -19.07 -17.33
CA SER A 20 -19.28 -20.24 -17.43
C SER A 20 -19.04 -20.98 -18.76
N LEU A 21 -18.74 -22.29 -18.69
CA LEU A 21 -18.53 -23.10 -19.89
C LEU A 21 -19.79 -23.25 -20.75
N ARG A 22 -20.99 -23.18 -20.15
CA ARG A 22 -22.27 -23.32 -20.89
C ARG A 22 -22.67 -22.07 -21.65
N SER A 23 -22.38 -20.88 -21.11
CA SER A 23 -22.95 -19.61 -21.61
C SER A 23 -21.91 -18.57 -22.03
N GLY A 24 -20.63 -18.81 -21.73
CA GLY A 24 -19.56 -17.84 -21.96
C GLY A 24 -19.63 -16.59 -21.07
N ARG A 25 -20.61 -16.51 -20.16
CA ARG A 25 -20.78 -15.34 -19.28
C ARG A 25 -19.69 -15.29 -18.20
N ILE A 26 -19.21 -14.08 -17.93
CA ILE A 26 -18.32 -13.78 -16.80
C ILE A 26 -19.13 -13.84 -15.50
N LEU A 27 -18.57 -14.52 -14.50
CA LEU A 27 -19.13 -14.64 -13.16
C LEU A 27 -18.34 -13.74 -12.21
N PRO A 28 -18.86 -12.55 -11.86
CA PRO A 28 -18.15 -11.62 -10.99
C PRO A 28 -17.91 -12.25 -9.60
N VAL A 29 -16.87 -11.78 -8.92
CA VAL A 29 -16.64 -12.14 -7.51
C VAL A 29 -17.71 -11.42 -6.68
N PRO A 30 -18.47 -12.14 -5.83
CA PRO A 30 -19.47 -11.49 -5.00
C PRO A 30 -18.78 -10.57 -3.98
N PRO A 31 -19.36 -9.41 -3.64
CA PRO A 31 -18.84 -8.56 -2.58
C PRO A 31 -18.86 -9.34 -1.27
N GLN A 32 -17.75 -9.34 -0.55
CA GLN A 32 -17.63 -9.90 0.78
C GLN A 32 -17.14 -8.80 1.71
N PRO A 33 -17.67 -8.71 2.95
CA PRO A 33 -17.13 -7.76 3.92
C PRO A 33 -15.67 -8.10 4.20
N ARG A 34 -14.88 -7.06 4.47
CA ARG A 34 -13.48 -7.22 4.86
C ARG A 34 -13.39 -7.96 6.19
N LYS A 35 -12.30 -8.69 6.39
CA LYS A 35 -12.06 -9.45 7.64
C LYS A 35 -11.88 -8.55 8.87
N ASP A 36 -11.40 -7.33 8.65
CA ASP A 36 -11.23 -6.30 9.69
C ASP A 36 -12.58 -5.67 10.11
N GLY A 37 -13.68 -5.96 9.40
CA GLY A 37 -15.00 -5.43 9.69
C GLY A 37 -15.19 -3.96 9.31
N VAL A 38 -14.18 -3.33 8.70
CA VAL A 38 -14.22 -1.93 8.31
C VAL A 38 -14.91 -1.79 6.96
N VAL A 39 -15.85 -0.84 6.86
CA VAL A 39 -16.50 -0.43 5.62
C VAL A 39 -15.94 0.94 5.24
N PRO A 40 -14.99 1.03 4.28
CA PRO A 40 -14.30 2.28 3.96
C PRO A 40 -15.24 3.43 3.61
N GLU A 41 -16.36 3.16 2.94
CA GLU A 41 -17.35 4.15 2.55
C GLU A 41 -18.08 4.80 3.74
N GLN A 42 -18.00 4.18 4.92
CA GLN A 42 -18.56 4.67 6.17
C GLN A 42 -17.48 5.13 7.16
N TRP A 43 -16.21 5.15 6.74
CA TRP A 43 -15.11 5.56 7.59
C TRP A 43 -15.21 7.06 7.92
N VAL A 44 -14.99 7.38 9.18
CA VAL A 44 -14.92 8.75 9.69
C VAL A 44 -13.63 8.86 10.47
N ASP A 45 -12.75 9.78 10.06
CA ASP A 45 -11.45 9.97 10.67
C ASP A 45 -11.59 10.35 12.16
N GLY A 46 -10.90 9.60 13.01
CA GLY A 46 -10.76 9.89 14.41
C GLY A 46 -9.71 10.97 14.68
N PRO A 47 -9.57 11.40 15.95
CA PRO A 47 -8.63 12.46 16.33
C PRO A 47 -7.15 12.11 16.16
N LYS A 48 -6.82 10.84 15.88
CA LYS A 48 -5.45 10.35 15.66
C LYS A 48 -5.24 9.80 14.25
N ASP A 49 -6.26 9.88 13.40
CA ASP A 49 -6.14 9.45 12.02
C ASP A 49 -5.62 10.62 11.18
N THR A 50 -4.69 10.33 10.28
CA THR A 50 -4.11 11.32 9.37
C THR A 50 -5.02 11.47 8.16
N ALA A 51 -5.31 12.72 7.77
CA ALA A 51 -6.10 13.01 6.57
C ALA A 51 -5.41 12.48 5.30
N GLU A 52 -6.22 12.10 4.31
CA GLU A 52 -5.73 11.55 3.03
C GLU A 52 -4.74 12.48 2.33
N GLU A 53 -5.04 13.78 2.28
CA GLU A 53 -4.21 14.78 1.60
C GLU A 53 -2.80 14.87 2.21
N GLU A 54 -2.69 14.84 3.55
CA GLU A 54 -1.42 14.87 4.27
C GLU A 54 -0.65 13.56 4.10
N ALA A 55 -1.34 12.42 4.12
CA ALA A 55 -0.73 11.11 3.95
C ALA A 55 -0.18 10.87 2.52
N LEU A 56 -0.84 11.45 1.51
CA LEU A 56 -0.42 11.35 0.10
C LEU A 56 0.56 12.46 -0.32
N ALA A 57 0.83 13.42 0.55
CA ALA A 57 1.74 14.53 0.26
C ALA A 57 3.15 14.01 -0.08
N LYS A 58 3.66 14.40 -1.26
CA LYS A 58 5.02 14.03 -1.71
C LYS A 58 6.05 14.97 -1.09
N THR A 59 6.47 14.67 0.13
CA THR A 59 7.43 15.49 0.89
C THR A 59 8.88 15.03 0.76
N TYR A 60 9.09 13.77 0.39
CA TYR A 60 10.44 13.20 0.24
C TYR A 60 11.23 13.87 -0.88
N ARG A 61 12.46 14.29 -0.58
CA ARG A 61 13.42 14.83 -1.53
C ARG A 61 14.62 13.89 -1.59
N PRO A 62 14.89 13.24 -2.73
CA PRO A 62 16.06 12.39 -2.87
C PRO A 62 17.35 13.18 -2.61
N SER A 63 18.22 12.63 -1.77
CA SER A 63 19.51 13.22 -1.44
C SER A 63 20.59 12.14 -1.30
N LEU A 64 21.84 12.56 -1.18
CA LEU A 64 22.98 11.67 -0.88
C LEU A 64 23.32 11.61 0.61
N LYS A 65 22.45 12.14 1.48
CA LYS A 65 22.61 12.13 2.93
C LYS A 65 21.84 10.95 3.53
N THR A 66 22.27 10.50 4.71
CA THR A 66 21.43 9.59 5.51
C THR A 66 20.33 10.36 6.23
N PHE A 67 19.31 9.63 6.72
CA PHE A 67 18.26 10.22 7.54
C PHE A 67 18.83 10.95 8.76
N GLU A 68 19.79 10.34 9.45
CA GLU A 68 20.42 10.92 10.64
C GLU A 68 21.14 12.24 10.32
N GLU A 69 21.85 12.29 9.19
CA GLU A 69 22.54 13.51 8.74
C GLU A 69 21.55 14.65 8.42
N GLU A 70 20.45 14.34 7.72
CA GLU A 70 19.42 15.35 7.41
C GLU A 70 18.73 15.88 8.66
N ILE A 71 18.44 15.01 9.64
CA ILE A 71 17.84 15.42 10.90
C ILE A 71 18.81 16.26 11.74
N MET A 72 20.10 15.90 11.78
CA MET A 72 21.10 16.73 12.46
C MET A 72 21.13 18.15 11.88
N ASP A 73 21.14 18.27 10.56
CA ASP A 73 21.11 19.56 9.88
C ASP A 73 19.80 20.33 10.17
N ALA A 74 18.65 19.66 10.09
CA ALA A 74 17.33 20.28 10.30
C ALA A 74 17.14 20.76 11.75
N MET A 75 17.71 20.05 12.73
CA MET A 75 17.67 20.41 14.14
C MET A 75 18.82 21.33 14.58
N GLY A 76 19.75 21.66 13.68
CA GLY A 76 20.93 22.48 14.00
C GLY A 76 21.92 21.79 14.95
N ILE A 77 21.95 20.47 14.96
CA ILE A 77 22.84 19.66 15.78
C ILE A 77 24.21 19.60 15.10
N VAL A 78 25.28 19.97 15.83
CA VAL A 78 26.65 19.95 15.33
C VAL A 78 27.50 18.98 16.14
N GLU A 79 27.97 17.90 15.52
CA GLU A 79 28.93 16.97 16.12
C GLU A 79 30.36 17.31 15.68
N THR A 80 31.21 17.67 16.64
CA THR A 80 32.61 18.05 16.39
C THR A 80 33.58 16.87 16.52
N ARG A 81 33.15 15.77 17.14
CA ARG A 81 33.97 14.57 17.36
C ARG A 81 33.96 13.69 16.12
N ARG A 82 35.03 12.90 15.93
CA ARG A 82 35.12 11.89 14.86
C ARG A 82 35.06 10.48 15.43
N PRO A 83 34.31 9.54 14.82
CA PRO A 83 34.28 8.16 15.26
C PRO A 83 35.69 7.55 15.16
N LYS A 84 36.11 6.87 16.23
CA LYS A 84 37.39 6.15 16.25
C LYS A 84 37.21 4.79 15.56
N LYS A 85 38.31 4.27 14.98
CA LYS A 85 38.32 2.97 14.32
C LYS A 85 37.95 1.85 15.32
N SER A 86 37.03 0.98 14.93
CA SER A 86 36.69 -0.26 15.63
C SER A 86 36.97 -1.49 14.74
N TYR A 87 37.10 -2.66 15.37
CA TYR A 87 37.25 -3.94 14.67
C TYR A 87 35.95 -4.73 14.80
N TRP A 88 35.58 -5.43 13.73
CA TRP A 88 34.42 -6.31 13.67
C TRP A 88 34.93 -7.71 13.29
N TYR A 89 34.55 -8.73 14.06
CA TYR A 89 34.98 -10.13 13.90
C TYR A 89 33.78 -11.08 13.92
#